data_AF-A0A7K2QH42-F1
#
_entry.id   AF-A0A7K2QH42-F1
#
_cell.length_a   1.000
_cell.length_b   1.000
_cell.length_c   1.000
_cell.angle_alpha   90.00
_cell.angle_beta   90.00
_cell.angle_gamma   90.00
#
_symmetry.space_group_name_H-M   'P 1'
#
loop_
_entity.id
_entity.type
_entity.pdbx_description
1 polymer ?
#
loop_
_entity_poly.entity_id
_entity_poly.type
_entity_poly.pdbx_seq_one_letter_code
_entity_poly.pdbx_strand_id
1 'polypeptide(L)'
;MARSWTPQARSERLDAERRERQELAHRIGRTLAAEFNDRQVEGGGWRHQVAPVNFVSVLLTHPSGMSLSLTHEGSYRKGAAGRRLTVRGGYPSEYCGWRAEPVTVGIDTSTESKACQIIRRLLPGYLSTFGAARAMQQRVQEETRSRQRLNRRMQDVLPALRAAPYEQPHADARKQSHWSAAQHRPDGTSAPRAHCSGSVRLADDASSAEVLKLTNVPADLLLEILALVNAQPVLEGRVMPRMISPQRPELPAAPTVIHV
;
A
#
# COMPACT_ATOMS: atom_id res chain seq x y z
N MET A 1 -28.22 51.42 2.03
CA MET A 1 -27.11 51.76 1.12
C MET A 1 -26.07 50.64 1.16
N ALA A 2 -26.04 49.77 0.16
CA ALA A 2 -25.03 48.71 0.07
C ALA A 2 -23.73 49.34 -0.44
N ARG A 3 -22.67 49.37 0.39
CA ARG A 3 -21.33 49.76 -0.06
C ARG A 3 -20.86 48.73 -1.08
N SER A 4 -20.84 49.08 -2.37
CA SER A 4 -20.15 48.30 -3.39
C SER A 4 -18.65 48.42 -3.13
N TRP A 5 -18.02 47.30 -2.79
CA TRP A 5 -16.57 47.24 -2.63
C TRP A 5 -15.93 47.21 -4.02
N THR A 6 -14.87 47.98 -4.22
CA THR A 6 -14.04 47.81 -5.43
C THR A 6 -13.40 46.42 -5.42
N PRO A 7 -13.14 45.80 -6.58
CA PRO A 7 -12.45 44.50 -6.65
C PRO A 7 -11.13 44.49 -5.87
N GLN A 8 -10.39 45.60 -5.89
CA GLN A 8 -9.16 45.77 -5.14
C GLN A 8 -9.38 45.75 -3.61
N ALA A 9 -10.34 46.52 -3.09
CA ALA A 9 -10.66 46.51 -1.66
C ALA A 9 -11.18 45.14 -1.17
N ARG A 10 -11.84 44.37 -2.05
CA ARG A 10 -12.23 42.98 -1.77
C ARG A 10 -11.03 42.05 -1.68
N SER A 11 -10.05 42.19 -2.58
CA SER A 11 -8.82 41.39 -2.56
C SER A 11 -8.00 41.66 -1.30
N GLU A 12 -7.73 42.93 -1.00
CA GLU A 12 -6.94 43.35 0.17
C GLU A 12 -7.55 42.83 1.49
N ARG A 13 -8.89 42.85 1.60
CA ARG A 13 -9.61 42.30 2.75
C ARG A 13 -9.44 40.77 2.84
N LEU A 14 -9.57 40.05 1.74
CA LEU A 14 -9.40 38.59 1.74
C LEU A 14 -7.97 38.19 2.12
N ASP A 15 -6.97 38.94 1.67
CA ASP A 15 -5.57 38.70 2.00
C ASP A 15 -5.27 39.04 3.47
N ALA A 16 -5.85 40.11 4.02
CA ALA A 16 -5.78 40.41 5.45
C ALA A 16 -6.41 39.29 6.29
N GLU A 17 -7.64 38.87 5.97
CA GLU A 17 -8.33 37.78 6.67
C GLU A 17 -7.55 36.46 6.58
N ARG A 18 -6.91 36.17 5.44
CA ARG A 18 -6.07 34.98 5.27
C ARG A 18 -4.83 35.05 6.17
N ARG A 19 -4.15 36.20 6.23
CA ARG A 19 -2.99 36.42 7.12
C ARG A 19 -3.36 36.25 8.59
N GLU A 20 -4.46 36.86 9.03
CA GLU A 20 -4.95 36.70 10.41
C GLU A 20 -5.22 35.22 10.77
N ARG A 21 -5.82 34.45 9.85
CA ARG A 21 -6.06 33.02 10.06
C ARG A 21 -4.75 32.22 10.13
N GLN A 22 -3.78 32.54 9.28
CA GLN A 22 -2.46 31.90 9.30
C GLN A 22 -1.71 32.22 10.59
N GLU A 23 -1.71 33.47 11.04
CA GLU A 23 -1.10 33.88 12.31
C GLU A 23 -1.77 33.20 13.52
N LEU A 24 -3.10 33.09 13.50
CA LEU A 24 -3.85 32.36 14.52
C LEU A 24 -3.47 30.87 14.52
N ALA A 25 -3.39 30.23 13.35
CA ALA A 25 -2.96 28.84 13.21
C ALA A 25 -1.52 28.65 13.72
N HIS A 26 -0.58 29.52 13.35
CA HIS A 26 0.79 29.48 13.86
C HIS A 26 0.87 29.64 15.37
N ARG A 27 0.08 30.55 15.95
CA ARG A 27 0.03 30.76 17.40
C ARG A 27 -0.46 29.52 18.11
N ILE A 28 -1.61 28.98 17.69
CA ILE A 28 -2.21 27.76 18.27
C ILE A 28 -1.24 26.59 18.15
N GLY A 29 -0.68 26.36 16.96
CA GLY A 29 0.22 25.23 16.71
C GLY A 29 1.49 25.32 17.54
N ARG A 30 2.11 26.50 17.61
CA ARG A 30 3.34 26.71 18.38
C ARG A 30 3.11 26.52 19.87
N THR A 31 2.08 27.15 20.46
CA THR A 31 1.85 27.03 21.91
C THR A 31 1.42 25.62 22.29
N LEU A 32 0.60 24.96 21.47
CA LEU A 32 0.17 23.59 21.74
C LEU A 32 1.30 22.57 21.61
N ALA A 33 2.19 22.73 20.61
CA ALA A 33 3.38 21.90 20.48
C ALA A 33 4.32 22.08 21.69
N ALA A 34 4.54 23.33 22.13
CA ALA A 34 5.32 23.61 23.34
C ALA A 34 4.71 22.94 24.58
N GLU A 35 3.40 23.12 24.80
CA GLU A 35 2.68 22.50 25.93
C GLU A 35 2.77 20.96 25.93
N PHE A 36 2.72 20.33 24.75
CA PHE A 36 2.88 18.88 24.63
C PHE A 36 4.31 18.44 24.97
N ASN A 37 5.30 19.23 24.56
CA ASN A 37 6.71 18.98 24.87
C ASN A 37 7.01 19.17 26.35
N ASP A 38 6.48 20.22 26.98
CA ASP A 38 6.66 20.49 28.40
C ASP A 38 6.06 19.37 29.27
N ARG A 39 4.92 18.81 28.84
CA ARG A 39 4.26 17.67 29.48
C ARG A 39 4.85 16.30 29.13
N GLN A 40 5.88 16.25 28.29
CA GLN A 40 6.46 14.99 27.80
C GLN A 40 5.43 14.04 27.18
N VAL A 41 4.44 14.58 26.47
CA VAL A 41 3.42 13.77 25.79
C VAL A 41 4.11 12.87 24.78
N GLU A 42 4.07 11.56 25.02
CA GLU A 42 4.74 10.53 24.22
C GLU A 42 6.26 10.74 24.09
N GLY A 43 6.88 11.38 25.09
CA GLY A 43 8.32 11.70 25.11
C GLY A 43 8.69 13.03 24.45
N GLY A 44 7.71 13.83 24.02
CA GLY A 44 7.94 15.18 23.47
C GLY A 44 8.50 15.22 22.04
N GLY A 45 9.02 16.36 21.61
CA GLY A 45 9.52 16.57 20.24
C GLY A 45 8.44 16.92 19.21
N TRP A 46 7.22 17.23 19.66
CA TRP A 46 6.13 17.73 18.82
C TRP A 46 6.52 19.02 18.12
N ARG A 47 6.22 19.08 16.82
CA ARG A 47 6.38 20.25 15.96
C ARG A 47 5.03 20.62 15.35
N HIS A 48 4.90 21.85 14.89
CA HIS A 48 3.68 22.30 14.21
C HIS A 48 4.00 22.72 12.77
N GLN A 49 3.04 22.51 11.89
CA GLN A 49 3.00 23.01 10.53
C GLN A 49 1.63 23.61 10.27
N VAL A 50 1.58 24.76 9.59
CA VAL A 50 0.33 25.38 9.16
C VAL A 50 0.06 24.99 7.72
N ALA A 51 -1.15 24.53 7.42
CA ALA A 51 -1.53 24.23 6.04
C ALA A 51 -1.91 25.53 5.30
N PRO A 52 -1.53 25.69 4.01
CA PRO A 52 -1.82 26.89 3.22
C PRO A 52 -3.28 26.90 2.73
N VAL A 53 -4.25 26.85 3.66
CA VAL A 53 -5.69 26.79 3.37
C VAL A 53 -6.41 28.05 3.86
N ASN A 54 -7.64 28.26 3.40
CA ASN A 54 -8.42 29.48 3.69
C ASN A 54 -9.06 29.52 5.09
N PHE A 55 -8.81 28.51 5.91
CA PHE A 55 -9.31 28.34 7.27
C PHE A 55 -8.15 28.02 8.23
N VAL A 56 -8.38 28.08 9.54
CA VAL A 56 -7.35 27.72 10.52
C VAL A 56 -7.13 26.21 10.42
N SER A 57 -5.94 25.80 9.99
CA SER A 57 -5.54 24.40 9.94
C SER A 57 -4.10 24.23 10.39
N VAL A 58 -3.92 23.42 11.43
CA VAL A 58 -2.64 23.12 12.05
C VAL A 58 -2.44 21.62 12.04
N LEU A 59 -1.27 21.18 11.61
CA LEU A 59 -0.80 19.82 11.78
C LEU A 59 0.27 19.81 12.86
N LEU A 60 0.06 19.04 13.93
CA LEU A 60 1.10 18.69 14.88
C LEU A 60 1.73 17.37 14.44
N THR A 61 3.05 17.30 14.40
CA THR A 61 3.81 16.11 14.01
C THR A 61 4.79 15.71 15.10
N HIS A 62 4.91 14.41 15.33
CA HIS A 62 5.81 13.82 16.30
C HIS A 62 6.92 13.02 15.60
N PRO A 63 8.14 12.92 16.14
CA PRO A 63 9.24 12.17 15.52
C PRO A 63 8.94 10.68 15.29
N SER A 64 8.04 10.07 16.07
CA SER A 64 7.61 8.68 15.87
C SER A 64 6.70 8.47 14.66
N GLY A 65 6.30 9.54 13.96
CA GLY A 65 5.35 9.52 12.84
C GLY A 65 3.90 9.78 13.24
N MET A 66 3.60 9.96 14.53
CA MET A 66 2.27 10.40 14.95
C MET A 66 1.99 11.82 14.46
N SER A 67 0.72 12.12 14.23
CA SER A 67 0.29 13.47 13.92
C SER A 67 -1.13 13.76 14.40
N LEU A 68 -1.40 15.02 14.68
CA LEU A 68 -2.74 15.51 15.03
C LEU A 68 -3.10 16.66 14.09
N SER A 69 -4.25 16.57 13.43
CA SER A 69 -4.79 17.67 12.63
C SER A 69 -5.81 18.45 13.46
N LEU A 70 -5.59 19.75 13.59
CA LEU A 70 -6.52 20.70 14.18
C LEU A 70 -7.08 21.56 13.06
N THR A 71 -8.38 21.47 12.83
CA THR A 71 -9.04 22.20 11.75
C THR A 71 -10.24 22.97 12.28
N HIS A 72 -10.32 24.24 11.91
CA HIS A 72 -11.53 25.04 12.05
C HIS A 72 -12.35 24.89 10.77
N GLU A 73 -13.43 24.12 10.81
CA GLU A 73 -14.27 23.83 9.63
C GLU A 73 -15.17 25.02 9.19
N GLY A 74 -14.88 26.23 9.64
CA GLY A 74 -15.43 27.46 9.06
C GLY A 74 -16.59 28.12 9.78
N SER A 75 -16.89 29.32 9.29
CA SER A 75 -17.60 30.44 9.92
C SER A 75 -19.13 30.39 9.89
N TYR A 76 -19.73 29.37 9.26
CA TYR A 76 -21.18 29.26 9.14
C TYR A 76 -21.86 28.89 10.48
N ARG A 77 -21.12 28.28 11.40
CA ARG A 77 -21.60 28.02 12.75
C ARG A 77 -21.48 29.30 13.57
N LYS A 78 -22.62 29.79 14.07
CA LYS A 78 -22.67 30.99 14.93
C LYS A 78 -22.41 30.62 16.40
N GLY A 79 -22.02 31.60 17.21
CA GLY A 79 -21.83 31.45 18.65
C GLY A 79 -20.71 30.49 19.05
N ALA A 80 -20.88 29.79 20.17
CA ALA A 80 -19.84 28.91 20.73
C ALA A 80 -19.41 27.77 19.80
N ALA A 81 -20.31 27.28 18.93
CA ALA A 81 -20.00 26.22 17.97
C ALA A 81 -19.04 26.69 16.85
N GLY A 82 -19.07 27.99 16.51
CA GLY A 82 -18.18 28.60 15.53
C GLY A 82 -16.76 28.87 16.05
N ARG A 83 -16.54 28.73 17.36
CA ARG A 83 -15.26 29.01 18.03
C ARG A 83 -14.58 27.72 18.49
N ARG A 84 -14.67 26.64 17.70
CA ARG A 84 -14.10 25.32 18.03
C ARG A 84 -13.17 24.81 16.94
N LEU A 85 -12.10 24.14 17.35
CA LEU A 85 -11.23 23.34 16.49
C LEU A 85 -11.68 21.88 16.60
N THR A 86 -11.82 21.22 15.46
CA THR A 86 -11.92 19.76 15.37
C THR A 86 -10.50 19.20 15.37
N VAL A 87 -10.20 18.30 16.31
CA VAL A 87 -8.91 17.63 16.44
C VAL A 87 -9.06 16.17 16.03
N ARG A 88 -8.22 15.72 15.10
CA ARG A 88 -8.22 14.36 14.56
C ARG A 88 -6.82 13.76 14.64
N GLY A 89 -6.72 12.47 14.91
CA GLY A 89 -5.47 11.73 14.73
C GLY A 89 -5.14 11.58 13.24
N GLY A 90 -3.87 11.73 12.88
CA GLY A 90 -3.35 11.45 11.55
C GLY A 90 -2.85 10.01 11.46
N TYR A 91 -3.20 9.34 10.38
CA TYR A 91 -2.84 7.95 10.10
C TYR A 91 -2.10 7.87 8.76
N PRO A 92 -1.23 6.86 8.57
CA PRO A 92 -0.70 6.52 7.26
C PRO A 92 -1.80 6.41 6.20
N SER A 93 -1.51 6.81 4.96
CA SER A 93 -2.46 6.81 3.83
C SER A 93 -3.04 5.42 3.57
N GLU A 94 -2.27 4.38 3.87
CA GLU A 94 -2.61 2.99 3.64
C GLU A 94 -3.62 2.46 4.68
N TYR A 95 -3.82 3.17 5.78
CA TYR A 95 -4.66 2.68 6.88
C TYR A 95 -6.16 2.89 6.61
N CYS A 96 -6.86 1.77 6.45
CA CYS A 96 -8.31 1.71 6.22
C CYS A 96 -9.13 1.18 7.41
N GLY A 97 -8.50 0.96 8.57
CA GLY A 97 -9.18 0.45 9.77
C GLY A 97 -9.94 1.51 10.57
N TRP A 98 -10.50 1.08 11.71
CA TRP A 98 -11.22 1.95 12.64
C TRP A 98 -10.33 3.07 13.15
N ARG A 99 -10.84 4.32 13.15
CA ARG A 99 -10.08 5.51 13.58
C ARG A 99 -10.64 6.03 14.89
N ALA A 100 -9.76 6.59 15.73
CA ALA A 100 -10.17 7.31 16.92
C ALA A 100 -11.15 8.45 16.58
N GLU A 101 -12.20 8.57 17.39
CA GLU A 101 -13.22 9.58 17.21
C GLU A 101 -12.64 11.00 17.36
N PRO A 102 -12.93 11.92 16.42
CA PRO A 102 -12.53 13.31 16.54
C PRO A 102 -13.06 13.95 17.82
N VAL A 103 -12.26 14.83 18.42
CA VAL A 103 -12.67 15.67 19.54
C VAL A 103 -12.74 17.13 19.12
N THR A 104 -13.45 17.95 19.89
CA THR A 104 -13.48 19.40 19.66
C THR A 104 -13.00 20.17 20.87
N VAL A 105 -12.16 21.18 20.63
CA VAL A 105 -11.64 22.10 21.66
C VAL A 105 -11.97 23.54 21.29
N GLY A 106 -12.15 24.41 22.28
CA GLY A 106 -12.43 25.84 22.03
C GLY A 106 -11.20 26.56 21.49
N ILE A 107 -11.37 27.53 20.58
CA ILE A 107 -10.29 28.38 20.08
C ILE A 107 -9.78 29.30 21.18
N ASP A 108 -10.67 29.83 22.03
CA ASP A 108 -10.35 30.87 23.01
C ASP A 108 -10.01 30.35 24.40
N THR A 109 -10.06 29.03 24.62
CA THR A 109 -9.63 28.44 25.89
C THR A 109 -8.12 28.58 26.09
N SER A 110 -7.61 28.40 27.31
CA SER A 110 -6.15 28.35 27.50
C SER A 110 -5.52 27.21 26.71
N THR A 111 -4.25 27.38 26.32
CA THR A 111 -3.44 26.32 25.67
C THR A 111 -3.41 25.07 26.55
N GLU A 112 -3.20 25.26 27.85
CA GLU A 112 -3.22 24.21 28.86
C GLU A 112 -4.52 23.38 28.81
N SER A 113 -5.67 24.06 28.81
CA SER A 113 -6.98 23.39 28.74
C SER A 113 -7.18 22.64 27.42
N LYS A 114 -6.74 23.21 26.29
CA LYS A 114 -6.77 22.52 24.99
C LYS A 114 -5.94 21.23 25.06
N ALA A 115 -4.72 21.31 25.58
CA ALA A 115 -3.84 20.16 25.70
C ALA A 115 -4.44 19.07 26.58
N CYS A 116 -4.90 19.41 27.79
CA CYS A 116 -5.58 18.48 28.68
C CYS A 116 -6.77 17.78 28.01
N GLN A 117 -7.58 18.51 27.25
CA GLN A 117 -8.72 17.92 26.54
C GLN A 117 -8.28 16.95 25.44
N ILE A 118 -7.27 17.29 24.66
CA ILE A 118 -6.74 16.41 23.60
C ILE A 118 -6.13 15.16 24.21
N ILE A 119 -5.29 15.32 25.24
CA ILE A 119 -4.62 14.23 25.95
C ILE A 119 -5.65 13.28 26.57
N ARG A 120 -6.69 13.81 27.22
CA ARG A 120 -7.68 12.97 27.91
C ARG A 120 -8.66 12.30 26.95
N ARG A 121 -9.08 12.98 25.89
CA ARG A 121 -10.24 12.56 25.09
C ARG A 121 -9.88 11.94 23.74
N LEU A 122 -8.74 12.31 23.14
CA LEU A 122 -8.32 11.83 21.83
C LEU A 122 -7.16 10.85 21.92
N LEU A 123 -6.10 11.20 22.66
CA LEU A 123 -4.86 10.41 22.63
C LEU A 123 -5.06 8.93 22.99
N PRO A 124 -5.86 8.52 23.99
CA PRO A 124 -5.99 7.11 24.33
C PRO A 124 -6.53 6.28 23.16
N GLY A 125 -7.60 6.76 22.52
CA GLY A 125 -8.14 6.12 21.33
C GLY A 125 -7.17 6.17 20.16
N TYR A 126 -6.53 7.32 19.94
CA TYR A 126 -5.56 7.47 18.85
C TYR A 126 -4.38 6.50 18.98
N LEU A 127 -3.77 6.41 20.17
CA LEU A 127 -2.64 5.54 20.44
C LEU A 127 -3.00 4.06 20.29
N SER A 128 -4.21 3.66 20.73
CA SER A 128 -4.70 2.29 20.56
C SER A 128 -4.80 1.86 19.09
N THR A 129 -5.14 2.80 18.20
CA THR A 129 -5.25 2.56 16.75
C THR A 129 -3.91 2.73 16.02
N PHE A 130 -3.08 3.67 16.46
CA PHE A 130 -1.88 4.08 15.75
C PHE A 130 -0.86 2.94 15.59
N GLY A 131 -0.73 2.06 16.59
CA GLY A 131 0.12 0.87 16.49
C GLY A 131 -0.25 -0.04 15.32
N ALA A 132 -1.54 -0.35 15.17
CA ALA A 132 -2.03 -1.16 14.05
C ALA A 132 -1.84 -0.45 12.69
N ALA A 133 -2.08 0.86 12.66
CA ALA A 133 -1.87 1.66 11.46
C ALA A 133 -0.39 1.66 11.01
N ARG A 134 0.55 1.73 11.96
CA ARG A 134 1.99 1.65 11.69
C ARG A 134 2.42 0.27 11.21
N ALA A 135 1.91 -0.80 11.81
CA ALA A 135 2.18 -2.16 11.37
C ALA A 135 1.70 -2.39 9.92
N MET A 136 0.50 -1.89 9.59
CA MET A 136 -0.02 -1.94 8.22
C MET A 136 0.86 -1.17 7.23
N GLN A 137 1.30 0.04 7.60
CA GLN A 137 2.21 0.82 6.76
C GLN A 137 3.53 0.08 6.51
N GLN A 138 4.14 -0.52 7.55
CA GLN A 138 5.37 -1.30 7.42
C GLN A 138 5.18 -2.48 6.46
N ARG A 139 4.09 -3.22 6.62
CA ARG A 139 3.75 -4.33 5.71
C ARG A 139 3.61 -3.86 4.27
N VAL A 140 2.87 -2.78 4.01
CA VAL A 140 2.71 -2.24 2.64
C VAL A 140 4.04 -1.77 2.05
N GLN A 141 4.94 -1.20 2.86
CA GLN A 141 6.29 -0.82 2.42
C GLN A 141 7.13 -2.04 2.05
N GLU A 142 7.08 -3.11 2.86
CA GLU A 142 7.77 -4.36 2.58
C GLU A 142 7.26 -5.03 1.31
N GLU A 143 5.95 -5.14 1.15
CA GLU A 143 5.29 -5.66 -0.06
C GLU A 143 5.68 -4.83 -1.29
N THR A 144 5.73 -3.50 -1.16
CA THR A 144 6.15 -2.59 -2.23
C THR A 144 7.62 -2.82 -2.62
N ARG A 145 8.53 -2.95 -1.65
CA ARG A 145 9.94 -3.25 -1.91
C ARG A 145 10.12 -4.62 -2.55
N SER A 146 9.36 -5.62 -2.11
CA SER A 146 9.37 -6.96 -2.71
C SER A 146 8.89 -6.95 -4.14
N ARG A 147 7.78 -6.24 -4.45
CA ARG A 147 7.30 -6.01 -5.82
C ARG A 147 8.36 -5.34 -6.69
N GLN A 148 8.99 -4.27 -6.20
CA GLN A 148 10.06 -3.59 -6.93
C GLN A 148 11.23 -4.51 -7.28
N ARG A 149 11.68 -5.33 -6.31
CA ARG A 149 12.77 -6.29 -6.56
C ARG A 149 12.39 -7.34 -7.59
N LEU A 150 11.20 -7.94 -7.47
CA LEU A 150 10.75 -8.97 -8.41
C LEU A 150 10.54 -8.38 -9.81
N ASN A 151 9.90 -7.22 -9.92
CA ASN A 151 9.69 -6.54 -11.19
C ASN A 151 11.00 -6.21 -11.92
N ARG A 152 12.05 -5.81 -11.20
CA ARG A 152 13.40 -5.61 -11.79
C ARG A 152 13.96 -6.92 -12.32
N ARG A 153 13.97 -7.98 -11.52
CA ARG A 153 14.44 -9.31 -11.95
C ARG A 153 13.68 -9.82 -13.18
N MET A 154 12.37 -9.61 -13.22
CA MET A 154 11.57 -9.99 -14.37
C MET A 154 11.93 -9.16 -15.61
N GLN A 155 12.17 -7.86 -15.46
CA GLN A 155 12.63 -7.00 -16.56
C GLN A 155 14.02 -7.39 -17.06
N ASP A 156 14.92 -7.85 -16.19
CA ASP A 156 16.24 -8.35 -16.59
C ASP A 156 16.11 -9.60 -17.49
N VAL A 157 15.15 -10.49 -17.18
CA VAL A 157 14.87 -11.71 -17.96
C VAL A 157 14.06 -11.42 -19.22
N LEU A 158 13.05 -10.55 -19.12
CA LEU A 158 12.16 -10.17 -20.21
C LEU A 158 12.10 -8.64 -20.32
N PRO A 159 13.07 -8.02 -21.04
CA PRO A 159 13.15 -6.57 -21.17
C PRO A 159 11.96 -5.91 -21.88
N ALA A 160 11.08 -6.70 -22.48
CA ALA A 160 9.81 -6.27 -23.07
C ALA A 160 8.69 -6.02 -22.05
N LEU A 161 8.87 -6.36 -20.76
CA LEU A 161 7.86 -6.17 -19.71
C LEU A 161 7.56 -4.70 -19.41
N ARG A 162 6.28 -4.35 -19.41
CA ARG A 162 5.79 -2.99 -19.16
C ARG A 162 4.64 -2.97 -18.17
N ALA A 163 4.48 -1.83 -17.50
CA ALA A 163 3.28 -1.51 -16.74
C ALA A 163 2.13 -1.18 -17.70
N ALA A 164 0.89 -1.32 -17.23
CA ALA A 164 -0.24 -0.76 -17.96
C ALA A 164 -0.14 0.79 -17.99
N PRO A 165 -0.67 1.49 -19.02
CA PRO A 165 -0.56 2.94 -19.13
C PRO A 165 -1.07 3.72 -17.91
N TYR A 166 -2.10 3.21 -17.22
CA TYR A 166 -2.65 3.84 -16.01
C TYR A 166 -1.84 3.57 -14.74
N GLU A 167 -0.87 2.66 -14.77
CA GLU A 167 -0.01 2.32 -13.63
C GLU A 167 1.34 3.06 -13.66
N GLN A 168 1.55 3.97 -14.63
CA GLN A 168 2.80 4.69 -14.82
C GLN A 168 3.36 5.39 -13.55
N PRO A 169 2.54 6.00 -12.66
CA PRO A 169 3.05 6.60 -11.42
C PRO A 169 3.68 5.60 -10.44
N HIS A 170 3.38 4.30 -10.61
CA HIS A 170 3.83 3.21 -9.73
C HIS A 170 4.45 2.05 -10.52
N ALA A 171 4.99 2.33 -11.72
CA ALA A 171 5.45 1.33 -12.67
C ALA A 171 6.47 0.34 -12.07
N ASP A 172 7.29 0.78 -11.11
CA ASP A 172 8.30 -0.07 -10.48
C ASP A 172 7.71 -1.07 -9.48
N ALA A 173 6.60 -0.73 -8.82
CA ALA A 173 5.95 -1.58 -7.82
C ALA A 173 4.63 -2.19 -8.34
N ARG A 174 4.46 -2.24 -9.67
CA ARG A 174 3.26 -2.76 -10.33
C ARG A 174 2.93 -4.19 -9.91
N LYS A 175 1.63 -4.48 -9.80
CA LYS A 175 1.13 -5.84 -9.57
C LYS A 175 0.97 -6.61 -10.87
N GLN A 176 0.75 -5.91 -11.98
CA GLN A 176 0.55 -6.52 -13.29
C GLN A 176 1.58 -6.01 -14.28
N SER A 177 2.11 -6.92 -15.09
CA SER A 177 3.00 -6.59 -16.21
C SER A 177 2.46 -7.18 -17.49
N HIS A 178 2.75 -6.51 -18.60
CA HIS A 178 2.37 -6.92 -19.95
C HIS A 178 3.57 -6.90 -20.88
N TRP A 179 3.56 -7.73 -21.92
CA TRP A 179 4.52 -7.67 -23.01
C TRP A 179 3.89 -8.13 -24.32
N SER A 180 4.49 -7.74 -25.44
CA SER A 180 4.03 -8.09 -26.78
C SER A 180 5.16 -8.69 -27.61
N ALA A 181 4.82 -9.68 -28.44
CA ALA A 181 5.70 -10.22 -29.47
C ALA A 181 5.83 -9.31 -30.71
N ALA A 182 5.00 -8.25 -30.81
CA ALA A 182 5.04 -7.32 -31.93
C ALA A 182 6.32 -6.46 -31.91
N GLN A 183 6.96 -6.32 -33.07
CA GLN A 183 8.20 -5.53 -33.24
C GLN A 183 7.97 -4.01 -33.10
N HIS A 184 6.75 -3.54 -33.35
CA HIS A 184 6.45 -2.12 -33.42
C HIS A 184 5.75 -1.68 -32.15
N ARG A 185 6.42 -0.81 -31.39
CA ARG A 185 5.78 -0.12 -30.29
C ARG A 185 4.85 0.98 -30.81
N PRO A 186 3.79 1.33 -30.07
CA PRO A 186 2.97 2.51 -30.36
C PRO A 186 3.76 3.83 -30.36
N ASP A 187 4.91 3.86 -29.69
CA ASP A 187 5.83 5.02 -29.60
C ASP A 187 6.90 5.05 -30.70
N GLY A 188 6.87 4.10 -31.66
CA GLY A 188 7.81 4.03 -32.78
C GLY A 188 9.21 3.48 -32.44
N THR A 189 9.48 3.12 -31.17
CA THR A 189 10.79 2.57 -30.78
C THR A 189 10.83 1.04 -30.92
N SER A 190 11.99 0.49 -31.30
CA SER A 190 12.19 -0.97 -31.37
C SER A 190 12.37 -1.54 -29.97
N ALA A 191 11.47 -2.44 -29.54
CA ALA A 191 11.66 -3.25 -28.34
C ALA A 191 12.43 -4.54 -28.66
N PRO A 192 13.24 -5.08 -27.74
CA PRO A 192 13.69 -6.46 -27.85
C PRO A 192 12.46 -7.38 -27.97
N ARG A 193 12.47 -8.22 -29.00
CA ARG A 193 11.32 -9.05 -29.40
C ARG A 193 11.13 -10.20 -28.41
N ALA A 194 9.98 -10.26 -27.77
CA ALA A 194 9.57 -11.46 -27.04
C ALA A 194 9.11 -12.55 -28.03
N HIS A 195 9.34 -13.82 -27.69
CA HIS A 195 8.89 -14.96 -28.52
C HIS A 195 7.36 -15.13 -28.53
N CYS A 196 6.66 -14.65 -27.51
CA CYS A 196 5.21 -14.64 -27.39
C CYS A 196 4.75 -13.37 -26.67
N SER A 197 3.45 -13.07 -26.75
CA SER A 197 2.83 -11.98 -25.98
C SER A 197 2.30 -12.52 -24.65
N GLY A 198 2.04 -11.63 -23.69
CA GLY A 198 1.45 -12.10 -22.44
C GLY A 198 1.26 -11.05 -21.36
N SER A 199 0.81 -11.53 -20.22
CA SER A 199 0.71 -10.77 -19.00
C SER A 199 0.97 -11.65 -17.79
N VAL A 200 1.45 -11.02 -16.73
CA VAL A 200 1.74 -11.67 -15.45
C VAL A 200 1.22 -10.79 -14.33
N ARG A 201 0.49 -11.40 -13.39
CA ARG A 201 0.01 -10.75 -12.17
C ARG A 201 0.68 -11.40 -10.96
N LEU A 202 1.30 -10.57 -10.13
CA LEU A 202 1.97 -10.97 -8.91
C LEU A 202 0.97 -11.04 -7.75
N ALA A 203 1.26 -11.92 -6.79
CA ALA A 203 0.60 -11.91 -5.49
C ALA A 203 0.90 -10.59 -4.75
N ASP A 204 0.06 -10.25 -3.77
CA ASP A 204 0.18 -9.01 -3.02
C ASP A 204 1.56 -8.85 -2.34
N ASP A 205 2.11 -9.94 -1.81
CA ASP A 205 3.44 -9.99 -1.18
C ASP A 205 4.61 -10.13 -2.16
N ALA A 206 4.32 -10.29 -3.47
CA ALA A 206 5.27 -10.60 -4.53
C ALA A 206 6.12 -11.86 -4.28
N SER A 207 5.64 -12.81 -3.48
CA SER A 207 6.31 -14.11 -3.31
C SER A 207 6.12 -15.03 -4.51
N SER A 208 5.04 -14.81 -5.27
CA SER A 208 4.66 -15.64 -6.41
C SER A 208 3.95 -14.84 -7.50
N ALA A 209 3.84 -15.45 -8.68
CA ALA A 209 2.91 -15.02 -9.72
C ALA A 209 1.58 -15.77 -9.54
N GLU A 210 0.48 -15.05 -9.35
CA GLU A 210 -0.86 -15.64 -9.25
C GLU A 210 -1.36 -16.10 -10.62
N VAL A 211 -1.05 -15.31 -11.65
CA VAL A 211 -1.57 -15.51 -13.00
C VAL A 211 -0.47 -15.23 -14.01
N LEU A 212 -0.16 -16.23 -14.82
CA LEU A 212 0.66 -16.09 -16.03
C LEU A 212 -0.23 -16.41 -17.23
N LYS A 213 -0.38 -15.43 -18.14
CA LYS A 213 -1.10 -15.60 -19.41
C LYS A 213 -0.12 -15.43 -20.55
N LEU A 214 -0.01 -16.45 -21.39
CA LEU A 214 0.79 -16.43 -22.61
C LEU A 214 -0.15 -16.51 -23.81
N THR A 215 0.10 -15.71 -24.83
CA THR A 215 -0.67 -15.68 -26.08
C THR A 215 0.26 -15.73 -27.28
N ASN A 216 -0.19 -16.40 -28.35
CA ASN A 216 0.61 -16.65 -29.55
C ASN A 216 1.94 -17.36 -29.24
N VAL A 217 1.90 -18.41 -28.41
CA VAL A 217 3.08 -19.22 -28.06
C VAL A 217 3.36 -20.21 -29.19
N PRO A 218 4.56 -20.23 -29.79
CA PRO A 218 4.96 -21.28 -30.72
C PRO A 218 4.82 -22.68 -30.09
N ALA A 219 4.41 -23.67 -30.87
CA ALA A 219 4.13 -25.02 -30.36
C ALA A 219 5.31 -25.65 -29.61
N ASP A 220 6.52 -25.53 -30.15
CA ASP A 220 7.74 -26.08 -29.53
C ASP A 220 8.01 -25.42 -28.17
N LEU A 221 7.89 -24.10 -28.09
CA LEU A 221 8.04 -23.34 -26.84
C LEU A 221 6.95 -23.71 -25.81
N LEU A 222 5.73 -23.99 -26.26
CA LEU A 222 4.66 -24.45 -25.36
C LEU A 222 5.03 -25.79 -24.71
N LEU A 223 5.57 -26.74 -25.48
CA LEU A 223 6.00 -28.04 -24.95
C LEU A 223 7.16 -27.88 -23.95
N GLU A 224 8.13 -27.01 -24.24
CA GLU A 224 9.22 -26.68 -23.32
C GLU A 224 8.70 -26.10 -21.99
N ILE A 225 7.75 -25.17 -22.04
CA ILE A 225 7.14 -24.58 -20.84
C ILE A 225 6.38 -25.65 -20.03
N LEU A 226 5.60 -26.50 -20.69
CA LEU A 226 4.87 -27.58 -20.02
C LEU A 226 5.82 -28.60 -19.38
N ALA A 227 6.96 -28.90 -20.02
CA ALA A 227 7.98 -29.77 -19.45
C ALA A 227 8.62 -29.15 -18.18
N LEU A 228 8.85 -27.83 -18.17
CA LEU A 228 9.35 -27.11 -16.98
C LEU A 228 8.32 -27.10 -15.83
N VAL A 229 7.03 -26.96 -16.15
CA VAL A 229 5.95 -26.96 -15.14
C VAL A 229 5.73 -28.36 -14.56
N ASN A 230 5.78 -29.39 -15.41
CA ASN A 230 5.64 -30.80 -15.04
C ASN A 230 7.01 -31.49 -15.03
N ALA A 231 7.92 -31.00 -14.19
CA ALA A 231 9.19 -31.68 -13.94
C ALA A 231 8.90 -33.01 -13.22
N GLN A 232 8.59 -34.06 -13.98
CA GLN A 232 8.57 -35.41 -13.42
C GLN A 232 9.99 -35.72 -12.95
N PRO A 233 10.18 -36.16 -11.70
CA PRO A 233 11.46 -36.72 -11.30
C PRO A 233 11.74 -37.88 -12.26
N VAL A 234 12.84 -37.79 -13.00
CA VAL A 234 13.33 -38.94 -13.76
C VAL A 234 13.53 -40.05 -12.73
N LEU A 235 12.72 -41.10 -12.82
CA LEU A 235 12.94 -42.30 -12.03
C LEU A 235 14.27 -42.89 -12.49
N GLU A 236 15.35 -42.51 -11.82
CA GLU A 236 16.65 -43.17 -11.95
C GLU A 236 16.53 -44.55 -11.29
N GLY A 237 16.05 -45.51 -12.08
CA GLY A 237 15.97 -46.92 -11.72
C GLY A 237 16.68 -47.74 -12.78
N ARG A 238 17.74 -48.45 -12.39
CA ARG A 238 18.36 -49.48 -13.23
C ARG A 238 17.30 -50.56 -13.48
N VAL A 239 16.96 -50.82 -14.74
CA VAL A 239 16.09 -51.95 -15.12
C VAL A 239 16.74 -53.23 -14.59
N MET A 240 16.20 -53.77 -13.50
CA MET A 240 16.64 -55.07 -13.02
C MET A 240 16.09 -56.13 -13.97
N PRO A 241 16.93 -57.06 -14.46
CA PRO A 241 16.46 -58.17 -15.27
C PRO A 241 15.39 -58.94 -14.48
N ARG A 242 14.28 -59.22 -15.15
CA ARG A 242 13.16 -59.99 -14.62
C ARG A 242 13.71 -61.32 -14.09
N MET A 243 13.60 -61.60 -12.79
CA MET A 243 13.81 -62.96 -12.28
C MET A 243 12.71 -63.84 -12.89
N ILE A 244 13.07 -64.60 -13.90
CA ILE A 244 12.24 -65.70 -14.40
C ILE A 244 12.37 -66.80 -13.35
N SER A 245 11.31 -67.07 -12.60
CA SER A 245 11.25 -68.24 -11.73
C SER A 245 11.50 -69.48 -12.58
N PRO A 246 12.39 -70.42 -12.16
CA PRO A 246 12.62 -71.64 -12.92
C PRO A 246 11.30 -72.41 -13.08
N GLN A 247 11.06 -72.91 -14.30
CA GLN A 247 9.92 -73.77 -14.61
C GLN A 247 9.89 -74.94 -13.61
N ARG A 248 8.74 -75.11 -12.93
CA ARG A 248 8.49 -76.29 -12.10
C ARG A 248 8.56 -77.54 -12.99
N PRO A 249 9.22 -78.63 -12.56
CA PRO A 249 9.16 -79.90 -13.26
C PRO A 249 7.71 -80.40 -13.33
N GLU A 250 7.32 -80.92 -14.48
CA GLU A 250 6.02 -81.57 -14.69
C GLU A 250 5.85 -82.76 -13.72
N LEU A 251 4.67 -82.87 -13.12
CA LEU A 251 4.28 -84.00 -12.28
C LEU A 251 4.13 -85.27 -13.15
N PRO A 252 4.63 -86.44 -12.70
CA PRO A 252 4.47 -87.67 -13.45
C PRO A 252 3.01 -88.13 -13.51
N ALA A 253 2.66 -88.76 -14.63
CA ALA A 253 1.31 -89.24 -14.92
C ALA A 253 0.81 -90.27 -13.88
N ALA A 254 -0.47 -90.16 -13.52
CA ALA A 254 -1.13 -91.06 -12.58
C ALA A 254 -1.25 -92.49 -13.16
N PRO A 255 -1.03 -93.54 -12.34
CA PRO A 255 -1.15 -94.92 -12.80
C PRO A 255 -2.62 -95.32 -13.03
N THR A 256 -2.85 -95.98 -14.17
CA THR A 256 -4.12 -96.60 -14.58
C THR A 256 -4.43 -97.81 -13.70
N VAL A 257 -5.59 -97.81 -13.04
CA VAL A 257 -6.11 -99.00 -12.34
C VAL A 257 -7.00 -99.78 -13.30
N ILE A 258 -6.61 -101.02 -13.61
CA ILE A 258 -7.42 -102.00 -14.33
C ILE A 258 -8.25 -102.75 -13.28
N HIS A 259 -9.58 -102.70 -13.39
CA HIS A 259 -10.47 -103.55 -12.61
C HIS A 259 -10.65 -104.90 -13.30
N VAL A 260 -10.46 -105.98 -12.53
CA VAL A 260 -10.87 -107.36 -12.86
C VAL A 260 -12.34 -107.53 -12.50
#